data_AF-A0A3C0VD25-F1
#
_entry.id   AF-A0A3C0VD25-F1
#
_cell.length_a   1.000
_cell.length_b   1.000
_cell.length_c   1.000
_cell.angle_alpha   90.00
_cell.angle_beta   90.00
_cell.angle_gamma   90.00
#
_symmetry.space_group_name_H-M   'P 1'
#
loop_
_entity.id
_entity.type
_entity.pdbx_description
1 polymer ?
#
loop_
_entity_poly.entity_id
_entity_poly.type
_entity_poly.pdbx_seq_one_letter_code
_entity_poly.pdbx_strand_id
1 'polypeptide(L)'
;MVVSVCTLSFTLPASATIHFEFVDMTADCTHYEIHVTGTTTTTVAVEYLACYVFSIEDEIVAEGCAAVTIPPNSSVNLVINEPWTALPCGAFTVTGGISLVPAKSTHPYFEFEFEPADLDCPCECEASLDAELIADCDGYAIKVTGSTEVVYRATYAISIGDEIVAQGTDEEIAANPAVDCILAGLWIVPPCGVFTVTGELSLTPPQGSSCPPFDFVFAPIDLDCPCDYDSPGTGTPGYWKNHPEAWPVEAEYLEVGCVVYTQADAVALMWEAGGNDKLHTMFNALVAAKLNVLIGNDPTCIADTIDAADVWMCVYGPIGEAIVTAGGKASPWRSGEPLYETLDAYNNGLLCAPSRDAMEAEE
;
A
#
# COMPACT_ATOMS: atom_id res chain seq x y z
N MET A 1 38.28 0.75 8.29
CA MET A 1 38.77 0.42 9.65
C MET A 1 39.70 -0.80 9.55
N VAL A 2 40.82 -0.87 10.26
CA VAL A 2 41.70 -2.06 10.27
C VAL A 2 41.57 -2.71 11.63
N VAL A 3 41.08 -3.94 11.67
CA VAL A 3 40.79 -4.65 12.91
C VAL A 3 41.54 -5.97 12.91
N SER A 4 42.29 -6.25 13.98
CA SER A 4 43.45 -7.16 13.90
C SER A 4 43.68 -7.97 15.17
N VAL A 5 43.97 -9.28 14.96
CA VAL A 5 44.97 -10.16 15.62
C VAL A 5 44.39 -11.53 16.02
N CYS A 6 44.96 -12.60 15.45
CA CYS A 6 45.21 -13.86 16.18
C CYS A 6 46.28 -14.70 15.45
N THR A 7 47.41 -15.00 16.10
CA THR A 7 48.44 -15.92 15.56
C THR A 7 48.12 -17.34 15.99
N LEU A 8 47.91 -18.26 15.05
CA LEU A 8 47.54 -19.66 15.32
C LEU A 8 48.46 -20.63 14.56
N SER A 9 49.07 -21.58 15.28
CA SER A 9 49.95 -22.61 14.73
C SER A 9 49.40 -24.00 15.00
N PHE A 10 49.27 -24.84 13.97
CA PHE A 10 48.82 -26.22 14.13
C PHE A 10 49.60 -27.20 13.27
N THR A 11 49.85 -28.39 13.82
CA THR A 11 50.59 -29.47 13.16
C THR A 11 49.62 -30.54 12.67
N LEU A 12 49.63 -30.82 11.37
CA LEU A 12 48.82 -31.89 10.76
C LEU A 12 49.47 -33.27 10.96
N PRO A 13 48.70 -34.37 10.88
CA PRO A 13 49.19 -35.74 11.12
C PRO A 13 50.33 -36.19 10.18
N ALA A 14 50.53 -35.50 9.06
CA ALA A 14 51.48 -35.84 8.01
C ALA A 14 52.68 -34.86 7.91
N SER A 15 53.10 -34.23 9.03
CA SER A 15 54.22 -33.26 9.08
C SER A 15 54.03 -31.98 8.26
N ALA A 16 52.80 -31.66 7.88
CA ALA A 16 52.44 -30.37 7.32
C ALA A 16 52.00 -29.43 8.45
N THR A 17 52.61 -28.24 8.56
CA THR A 17 52.13 -27.18 9.46
C THR A 17 51.61 -26.05 8.60
N ILE A 18 50.42 -25.56 8.91
CA ILE A 18 49.91 -24.31 8.35
C ILE A 18 49.88 -23.33 9.51
N HIS A 19 50.52 -22.19 9.30
CA HIS A 19 50.58 -21.11 10.26
C HIS A 19 49.86 -19.92 9.67
N PHE A 20 48.76 -19.49 10.29
CA PHE A 20 48.12 -18.24 9.93
C PHE A 20 48.72 -17.15 10.80
N GLU A 21 49.31 -16.16 10.14
CA GLU A 21 49.95 -15.02 10.79
C GLU A 21 48.93 -13.92 11.03
N PHE A 22 48.00 -13.72 10.09
CA PHE A 22 47.05 -12.63 10.10
C PHE A 22 45.75 -13.02 9.40
N VAL A 23 44.63 -12.72 10.04
CA VAL A 23 43.31 -12.70 9.41
C VAL A 23 42.68 -11.37 9.82
N ASP A 24 42.42 -10.51 8.85
CA ASP A 24 41.76 -9.22 9.08
C ASP A 24 40.65 -8.97 8.07
N MET A 25 39.76 -8.07 8.46
CA MET A 25 38.73 -7.52 7.61
C MET A 25 38.86 -6.00 7.64
N THR A 26 38.81 -5.42 6.45
CA THR A 26 38.53 -3.99 6.28
C THR A 26 37.21 -3.84 5.55
N ALA A 27 36.46 -2.82 5.91
CA ALA A 27 35.16 -2.55 5.34
C ALA A 27 34.97 -1.04 5.17
N ASP A 28 34.25 -0.69 4.10
CA ASP A 28 33.59 0.59 3.91
C ASP A 28 32.13 0.36 3.49
N CYS A 29 31.41 1.41 3.13
CA CYS A 29 29.99 1.33 2.79
C CYS A 29 29.68 0.69 1.43
N THR A 30 30.72 0.41 0.64
CA THR A 30 30.60 -0.13 -0.71
C THR A 30 31.16 -1.53 -0.82
N HIS A 31 32.24 -1.83 -0.12
CA HIS A 31 32.94 -3.11 -0.21
C HIS A 31 33.47 -3.57 1.16
N TYR A 32 33.72 -4.87 1.26
CA TYR A 32 34.58 -5.45 2.29
C TYR A 32 35.77 -6.14 1.65
N GLU A 33 36.90 -6.10 2.34
CA GLU A 33 38.13 -6.78 1.97
C GLU A 33 38.61 -7.64 3.14
N ILE A 34 38.70 -8.95 2.93
CA ILE A 34 39.25 -9.91 3.89
C ILE A 34 40.67 -10.25 3.45
N HIS A 35 41.67 -10.05 4.32
CA HIS A 35 42.99 -10.63 4.08
C HIS A 35 43.28 -11.80 5.01
N VAL A 36 43.79 -12.88 4.41
CA VAL A 36 44.33 -14.02 5.15
C VAL A 36 45.78 -14.19 4.74
N THR A 37 46.69 -13.96 5.68
CA THR A 37 48.12 -14.20 5.49
C THR A 37 48.65 -15.28 6.42
N GLY A 38 49.63 -16.01 5.92
CA GLY A 38 50.22 -17.11 6.66
C GLY A 38 51.36 -17.76 5.91
N THR A 39 51.89 -18.83 6.47
CA THR A 39 52.93 -19.65 5.88
C THR A 39 52.58 -21.12 5.99
N THR A 40 53.01 -21.92 5.00
CA THR A 40 52.84 -23.37 5.05
C THR A 40 54.19 -24.08 4.98
N THR A 41 54.26 -25.25 5.61
CA THR A 41 55.39 -26.19 5.49
C THR A 41 54.95 -27.51 4.87
N THR A 42 53.91 -27.48 4.04
CA THR A 42 53.36 -28.68 3.41
C THR A 42 54.28 -29.18 2.28
N THR A 43 54.28 -30.49 2.04
CA THR A 43 55.00 -31.12 0.92
C THR A 43 54.16 -31.16 -0.36
N VAL A 44 52.85 -30.95 -0.26
CA VAL A 44 51.88 -30.94 -1.37
C VAL A 44 51.03 -29.68 -1.28
N ALA A 45 50.51 -29.24 -2.43
CA ALA A 45 49.53 -28.17 -2.47
C ALA A 45 48.25 -28.60 -1.72
N VAL A 46 47.64 -27.67 -1.00
CA VAL A 46 46.40 -27.92 -0.27
C VAL A 46 45.32 -27.00 -0.82
N GLU A 47 44.15 -27.58 -1.10
CA GLU A 47 42.97 -26.85 -1.56
C GLU A 47 42.02 -26.63 -0.38
N TYR A 48 41.69 -25.38 -0.14
CA TYR A 48 40.69 -24.93 0.83
C TYR A 48 39.53 -24.24 0.11
N LEU A 49 38.38 -24.27 0.76
CA LEU A 49 37.25 -23.42 0.48
C LEU A 49 37.12 -22.45 1.65
N ALA A 50 37.36 -21.17 1.38
CA ALA A 50 37.26 -20.10 2.34
C ALA A 50 35.84 -19.53 2.31
N CYS A 51 35.02 -19.88 3.29
CA CYS A 51 33.64 -19.44 3.39
C CYS A 51 33.50 -18.36 4.46
N TYR A 52 32.84 -17.25 4.15
CA TYR A 52 32.63 -16.13 5.07
C TYR A 52 31.15 -15.85 5.24
N VAL A 53 30.80 -15.32 6.42
CA VAL A 53 29.45 -14.85 6.75
C VAL A 53 29.59 -13.57 7.58
N PHE A 54 28.83 -12.54 7.21
CA PHE A 54 28.75 -11.27 7.91
C PHE A 54 27.29 -10.97 8.27
N SER A 55 27.08 -10.42 9.46
CA SER A 55 25.77 -10.05 9.97
C SER A 55 25.76 -8.70 10.69
N ILE A 56 24.58 -8.07 10.66
CA ILE A 56 24.22 -6.88 11.44
C ILE A 56 22.99 -7.26 12.27
N GLU A 57 23.06 -7.14 13.59
CA GLU A 57 21.93 -7.49 14.49
C GLU A 57 21.29 -8.86 14.19
N ASP A 58 22.11 -9.86 13.88
CA ASP A 58 21.72 -11.23 13.48
C ASP A 58 21.15 -11.41 12.06
N GLU A 59 21.03 -10.35 11.26
CA GLU A 59 20.66 -10.43 9.83
C GLU A 59 21.90 -10.59 8.94
N ILE A 60 21.91 -11.58 8.04
CA ILE A 60 23.05 -11.84 7.13
C ILE A 60 23.09 -10.77 6.04
N VAL A 61 24.17 -9.99 6.01
CA VAL A 61 24.38 -8.90 5.03
C VAL A 61 25.34 -9.27 3.91
N ALA A 62 26.15 -10.33 4.10
CA ALA A 62 27.00 -10.92 3.08
C ALA A 62 27.40 -12.36 3.48
N GLU A 63 27.38 -13.26 2.51
CA GLU A 63 27.91 -14.62 2.65
C GLU A 63 28.48 -15.12 1.32
N GLY A 64 29.50 -15.98 1.38
CA GLY A 64 30.09 -16.54 0.17
C GLY A 64 31.24 -17.49 0.45
N CYS A 65 31.74 -18.13 -0.61
CA CYS A 65 32.90 -19.02 -0.53
C CYS A 65 33.86 -18.81 -1.72
N ALA A 66 35.16 -18.77 -1.44
CA ALA A 66 36.22 -18.68 -2.45
C ALA A 66 37.15 -19.90 -2.36
N ALA A 67 37.50 -20.50 -3.50
CA ALA A 67 38.47 -21.58 -3.55
C ALA A 67 39.90 -21.02 -3.43
N VAL A 68 40.71 -21.62 -2.56
CA VAL A 68 42.07 -21.18 -2.24
C VAL A 68 43.02 -22.35 -2.39
N THR A 69 43.98 -22.23 -3.31
CA THR A 69 45.04 -23.22 -3.48
C THR A 69 46.32 -22.69 -2.86
N ILE A 70 46.81 -23.38 -1.84
CA ILE A 70 48.04 -23.01 -1.14
C ILE A 70 49.19 -23.90 -1.65
N PRO A 71 50.21 -23.33 -2.32
CA PRO A 71 51.37 -24.09 -2.77
C PRO A 71 52.20 -24.65 -1.60
N PRO A 72 52.99 -25.72 -1.82
CA PRO A 72 53.94 -26.23 -0.84
C PRO A 72 54.98 -25.17 -0.46
N ASN A 73 55.32 -25.07 0.84
CA ASN A 73 56.36 -24.17 1.36
C ASN A 73 56.22 -22.71 0.88
N SER A 74 55.00 -22.18 0.91
CA SER A 74 54.70 -20.84 0.40
C SER A 74 54.04 -19.95 1.45
N SER A 75 54.09 -18.64 1.22
CA SER A 75 53.25 -17.68 1.94
C SER A 75 51.84 -17.71 1.36
N VAL A 76 50.85 -17.76 2.24
CA VAL A 76 49.44 -17.55 1.92
C VAL A 76 49.21 -16.05 1.90
N ASN A 77 48.58 -15.55 0.84
CA ASN A 77 48.03 -14.20 0.79
C ASN A 77 46.73 -14.27 -0.01
N LEU A 78 45.64 -14.51 0.70
CA LEU A 78 44.29 -14.49 0.16
C LEU A 78 43.71 -13.11 0.39
N VAL A 79 43.13 -12.53 -0.67
CA VAL A 79 42.35 -11.30 -0.60
C VAL A 79 40.99 -11.59 -1.21
N ILE A 80 39.92 -11.43 -0.42
CA ILE A 80 38.54 -11.47 -0.89
C ILE A 80 38.05 -10.03 -0.88
N ASN A 81 37.72 -9.46 -2.03
CA ASN A 81 37.19 -8.10 -2.17
C ASN A 81 35.90 -8.18 -2.97
N GLU A 82 34.77 -8.02 -2.28
CA GLU A 82 33.44 -8.18 -2.85
C GLU A 82 32.54 -7.03 -2.34
N PRO A 83 31.55 -6.60 -3.14
CA PRO A 83 30.57 -5.63 -2.69
C PRO A 83 29.61 -6.24 -1.66
N TRP A 84 29.02 -5.39 -0.82
CA TRP A 84 27.92 -5.81 0.05
C TRP A 84 26.69 -6.22 -0.78
N THR A 85 26.02 -7.30 -0.39
CA THR A 85 24.76 -7.70 -1.04
C THR A 85 23.59 -6.79 -0.63
N ALA A 86 23.56 -6.38 0.64
CA ALA A 86 22.67 -5.37 1.16
C ALA A 86 23.31 -4.79 2.43
N LEU A 87 23.51 -3.48 2.48
CA LEU A 87 23.99 -2.79 3.67
C LEU A 87 22.96 -1.74 4.09
N PRO A 88 22.52 -1.71 5.36
CA PRO A 88 21.71 -0.61 5.84
C PRO A 88 22.51 0.69 5.80
N CYS A 89 21.84 1.83 5.78
CA CYS A 89 22.48 3.12 6.01
C CYS A 89 22.44 3.48 7.51
N GLY A 90 23.25 4.45 7.92
CA GLY A 90 23.42 4.86 9.31
C GLY A 90 24.60 4.17 9.99
N ALA A 91 24.65 4.28 11.31
CA ALA A 91 25.70 3.69 12.14
C ALA A 91 25.32 2.28 12.58
N PHE A 92 26.14 1.30 12.24
CA PHE A 92 25.94 -0.10 12.61
C PHE A 92 27.28 -0.82 12.79
N THR A 93 27.22 -1.95 13.49
CA THR A 93 28.38 -2.79 13.75
C THR A 93 28.24 -4.08 12.94
N VAL A 94 29.16 -4.32 12.01
CA VAL A 94 29.24 -5.58 11.28
C VAL A 94 30.02 -6.58 12.11
N THR A 95 29.45 -7.77 12.30
CA THR A 95 30.09 -8.93 12.93
C THR A 95 30.19 -10.06 11.92
N GLY A 96 31.11 -11.01 12.12
CA GLY A 96 31.22 -12.15 11.23
C GLY A 96 32.50 -12.94 11.41
N GLY A 97 32.71 -13.87 10.50
CA GLY A 97 33.88 -14.73 10.52
C GLY A 97 34.17 -15.38 9.18
N ILE A 98 35.34 -16.02 9.11
CA ILE A 98 35.76 -16.83 7.97
C ILE A 98 36.12 -18.24 8.44
N SER A 99 35.60 -19.21 7.69
CA SER A 99 35.85 -20.62 7.85
C SER A 99 36.70 -21.14 6.70
N LEU A 100 37.83 -21.78 7.00
CA LEU A 100 38.65 -22.47 6.00
C LEU A 100 38.34 -23.97 6.05
N VAL A 101 37.58 -24.44 5.05
CA VAL A 101 37.17 -25.82 4.93
C VAL A 101 38.06 -26.54 3.92
N PRO A 102 38.78 -27.60 4.29
CA PRO A 102 39.60 -28.33 3.34
C PRO A 102 38.73 -29.06 2.30
N ALA A 103 39.11 -29.00 1.03
CA ALA A 103 38.35 -29.61 -0.07
C ALA A 103 38.25 -31.14 0.02
N LYS A 104 39.11 -31.78 0.81
CA LYS A 104 39.10 -33.22 1.12
C LYS A 104 39.10 -33.39 2.64
N SER A 105 38.10 -34.10 3.15
CA SER A 105 37.63 -34.09 4.55
C SER A 105 38.55 -34.70 5.63
N THR A 106 39.86 -34.75 5.41
CA THR A 106 40.84 -35.31 6.38
C THR A 106 41.66 -34.24 7.12
N HIS A 107 41.36 -32.97 6.91
CA HIS A 107 42.14 -31.85 7.44
C HIS A 107 41.31 -31.02 8.44
N PRO A 108 41.96 -30.30 9.36
CA PRO A 108 41.28 -29.47 10.35
C PRO A 108 40.48 -28.36 9.67
N TYR A 109 39.27 -28.17 10.19
CA TYR A 109 38.44 -27.00 9.96
C TYR A 109 38.99 -25.84 10.80
N PHE A 110 39.17 -24.68 10.19
CA PHE A 110 39.56 -23.46 10.90
C PHE A 110 38.42 -22.47 10.84
N GLU A 111 38.15 -21.82 11.97
CA GLU A 111 37.14 -20.78 12.10
C GLU A 111 37.79 -19.59 12.78
N PHE A 112 37.61 -18.42 12.18
CA PHE A 112 38.13 -17.16 12.67
C PHE A 112 36.96 -16.20 12.78
N GLU A 113 36.74 -15.66 13.97
CA GLU A 113 35.82 -14.55 14.18
C GLU A 113 36.58 -13.25 13.95
N PHE A 114 35.99 -12.33 13.19
CA PHE A 114 36.52 -10.98 13.05
C PHE A 114 36.11 -10.14 14.24
N GLU A 115 36.99 -9.23 14.65
CA GLU A 115 36.57 -8.17 15.56
C GLU A 115 35.50 -7.30 14.88
N PRO A 116 34.48 -6.85 15.61
CA PRO A 116 33.39 -6.07 15.03
C PRO A 116 33.89 -4.79 14.35
N ALA A 117 33.32 -4.47 13.18
CA ALA A 117 33.64 -3.26 12.44
C ALA A 117 32.48 -2.27 12.49
N ASP A 118 32.71 -1.11 13.08
CA ASP A 118 31.73 -0.02 13.09
C ASP A 118 31.80 0.73 11.76
N LEU A 119 30.66 0.78 11.06
CA LEU A 119 30.46 1.53 9.84
C LEU A 119 29.42 2.62 10.09
N ASP A 120 29.69 3.82 9.59
CA ASP A 120 28.75 4.94 9.56
C ASP A 120 28.51 5.29 8.10
N CYS A 121 27.49 4.65 7.52
CA CYS A 121 27.22 4.78 6.10
C CYS A 121 26.23 5.91 5.86
N PRO A 122 26.60 6.95 5.09
CA PRO A 122 25.72 8.07 4.85
C PRO A 122 24.42 7.57 4.22
N CYS A 123 23.31 7.85 4.88
CA CYS A 123 22.01 7.72 4.24
C CYS A 123 21.91 8.82 3.19
N GLU A 124 21.96 8.48 1.90
CA GLU A 124 21.71 9.46 0.82
C GLU A 124 20.26 9.99 0.82
N CYS A 125 19.40 9.51 1.73
CA CYS A 125 18.03 9.95 1.88
C CYS A 125 17.90 11.08 2.91
N GLU A 126 18.44 12.27 2.65
CA GLU A 126 18.01 13.48 3.38
C GLU A 126 16.60 13.87 2.89
N ALA A 127 15.60 13.06 3.25
CA ALA A 127 14.21 13.36 3.00
C ALA A 127 13.61 14.03 4.25
N SER A 128 13.15 15.27 4.08
CA SER A 128 12.37 16.00 5.08
C SER A 128 10.99 16.21 4.49
N LEU A 129 10.10 15.24 4.70
CA LEU A 129 8.71 15.27 4.23
C LEU A 129 7.79 15.56 5.41
N ASP A 130 6.82 16.43 5.18
CA ASP A 130 5.70 16.73 6.07
C ASP A 130 4.39 16.60 5.26
N ALA A 131 3.31 16.25 5.93
CA ALA A 131 2.02 16.04 5.27
C ALA A 131 0.89 16.64 6.12
N GLU A 132 0.00 17.36 5.46
CA GLU A 132 -1.17 17.99 6.06
C GLU A 132 -2.44 17.50 5.34
N LEU A 133 -3.42 17.03 6.11
CA LEU A 133 -4.77 16.81 5.64
C LEU A 133 -5.58 18.09 5.79
N ILE A 134 -6.21 18.52 4.71
CA ILE A 134 -7.15 19.62 4.64
C ILE A 134 -8.48 19.01 4.22
N ALA A 135 -9.55 19.35 4.94
CA ALA A 135 -10.90 18.89 4.61
C ALA A 135 -11.90 20.02 4.87
N ASP A 136 -12.92 20.10 4.03
CA ASP A 136 -14.08 20.96 4.19
C ASP A 136 -15.36 20.20 3.75
N CYS A 137 -16.48 20.90 3.63
CA CYS A 137 -17.75 20.29 3.25
C CYS A 137 -17.81 19.86 1.77
N ASP A 138 -16.89 20.35 0.94
CA ASP A 138 -16.88 20.09 -0.51
C ASP A 138 -15.91 18.94 -0.86
N GLY A 139 -14.83 18.78 -0.09
CA GLY A 139 -13.90 17.68 -0.32
C GLY A 139 -12.72 17.62 0.66
N TYR A 140 -11.67 16.97 0.19
CA TYR A 140 -10.42 16.81 0.91
C TYR A 140 -9.20 17.08 0.01
N ALA A 141 -8.10 17.42 0.64
CA ALA A 141 -6.78 17.50 0.04
C ALA A 141 -5.72 17.06 1.03
N ILE A 142 -4.81 16.18 0.61
CA ILE A 142 -3.58 15.86 1.33
C ILE A 142 -2.46 16.64 0.65
N LYS A 143 -1.85 17.56 1.38
CA LYS A 143 -0.70 18.35 0.94
C LYS A 143 0.57 17.74 1.51
N VAL A 144 1.43 17.23 0.64
CA VAL A 144 2.77 16.77 1.02
C VAL A 144 3.76 17.87 0.68
N THR A 145 4.53 18.31 1.68
CA THR A 145 5.57 19.33 1.56
C THR A 145 6.94 18.78 1.93
N GLY A 146 8.00 19.29 1.29
CA GLY A 146 9.36 18.92 1.63
C GLY A 146 10.27 18.75 0.42
N SER A 147 11.38 18.08 0.67
CA SER A 147 12.36 17.72 -0.35
C SER A 147 12.75 16.26 -0.21
N THR A 148 12.84 15.58 -1.35
CA THR A 148 13.40 14.24 -1.45
C THR A 148 14.04 14.04 -2.81
N GLU A 149 15.09 13.22 -2.86
CA GLU A 149 15.73 12.79 -4.13
C GLU A 149 15.13 11.48 -4.66
N VAL A 150 14.26 10.83 -3.88
CA VAL A 150 13.64 9.54 -4.23
C VAL A 150 12.16 9.72 -4.52
N VAL A 151 11.67 8.99 -5.52
CA VAL A 151 10.24 8.95 -5.86
C VAL A 151 9.53 7.98 -4.93
N TYR A 152 8.54 8.45 -4.18
CA TYR A 152 7.74 7.61 -3.30
C TYR A 152 6.41 7.23 -3.96
N ARG A 153 5.95 6.00 -3.69
CA ARG A 153 4.56 5.58 -3.94
C ARG A 153 3.72 6.00 -2.75
N ALA A 154 2.63 6.72 -2.99
CA ALA A 154 1.71 7.15 -1.94
C ALA A 154 0.50 6.23 -1.86
N THR A 155 0.14 5.83 -0.65
CA THR A 155 -1.13 5.15 -0.36
C THR A 155 -1.85 5.93 0.73
N TYR A 156 -3.12 6.27 0.53
CA TYR A 156 -3.88 7.04 1.49
C TYR A 156 -5.27 6.43 1.73
N ALA A 157 -5.78 6.67 2.94
CA ALA A 157 -7.16 6.38 3.33
C ALA A 157 -7.69 7.52 4.19
N ILE A 158 -8.90 7.99 3.88
CA ILE A 158 -9.60 9.06 4.59
C ILE A 158 -10.93 8.50 5.05
N SER A 159 -11.24 8.74 6.32
CA SER A 159 -12.44 8.22 6.97
C SER A 159 -13.27 9.35 7.56
N ILE A 160 -14.58 9.13 7.60
CA ILE A 160 -15.53 9.95 8.36
C ILE A 160 -16.10 9.03 9.44
N GLY A 161 -15.83 9.33 10.70
CA GLY A 161 -16.11 8.39 11.79
C GLY A 161 -15.33 7.07 11.60
N ASP A 162 -16.05 5.96 11.51
CA ASP A 162 -15.47 4.61 11.33
C ASP A 162 -15.47 4.14 9.85
N GLU A 163 -15.94 4.96 8.92
CA GLU A 163 -16.13 4.59 7.52
C GLU A 163 -15.08 5.22 6.61
N ILE A 164 -14.46 4.41 5.73
CA ILE A 164 -13.51 4.90 4.72
C ILE A 164 -14.29 5.49 3.55
N VAL A 165 -14.21 6.82 3.40
CA VAL A 165 -14.93 7.57 2.36
C VAL A 165 -14.06 7.88 1.14
N ALA A 166 -12.74 7.79 1.27
CA ALA A 166 -11.83 7.89 0.15
C ALA A 166 -10.55 7.09 0.40
N GLN A 167 -10.07 6.42 -0.64
CA GLN A 167 -8.80 5.70 -0.61
C GLN A 167 -8.17 5.69 -1.99
N GLY A 168 -6.85 5.67 -2.05
CA GLY A 168 -6.15 5.65 -3.33
C GLY A 168 -4.68 5.29 -3.20
N THR A 169 -4.11 4.91 -4.34
CA THR A 169 -2.67 4.72 -4.52
C THR A 169 -2.22 5.60 -5.67
N ASP A 170 -1.25 6.47 -5.42
CA ASP A 170 -0.60 7.26 -6.46
C ASP A 170 0.84 6.76 -6.65
N GLU A 171 1.24 6.59 -7.90
CA GLU A 171 2.48 5.88 -8.23
C GLU A 171 3.72 6.79 -8.19
N GLU A 172 3.57 8.12 -8.20
CA GLU A 172 4.72 9.03 -8.21
C GLU A 172 4.51 10.34 -7.43
N ILE A 173 4.98 10.37 -6.18
CA ILE A 173 5.37 11.65 -5.55
C ILE A 173 6.84 11.91 -5.93
N ALA A 174 7.03 12.71 -6.98
CA ALA A 174 8.33 12.90 -7.62
C ALA A 174 9.28 13.87 -6.89
N ALA A 175 10.57 13.57 -6.99
CA ALA A 175 11.70 14.34 -6.49
C ALA A 175 11.82 15.72 -7.18
N ASN A 176 11.40 16.78 -6.50
CA ASN A 176 11.73 18.17 -6.83
C ASN A 176 12.09 18.88 -5.51
N PRO A 177 13.10 19.77 -5.45
CA PRO A 177 13.46 20.54 -4.25
C PRO A 177 12.32 21.33 -3.58
N ALA A 178 11.15 21.42 -4.21
CA ALA A 178 9.88 21.73 -3.53
C ALA A 178 8.82 20.74 -4.04
N VAL A 179 8.54 19.70 -3.26
CA VAL A 179 7.35 18.88 -3.47
C VAL A 179 6.17 19.65 -2.89
N ASP A 180 5.29 20.16 -3.74
CA ASP A 180 3.91 20.52 -3.37
C ASP A 180 3.03 19.51 -4.12
N CYS A 181 2.93 18.29 -3.59
CA CYS A 181 2.01 17.29 -4.12
C CYS A 181 0.65 17.47 -3.43
N ILE A 182 -0.41 17.53 -4.22
CA ILE A 182 -1.77 17.65 -3.72
C ILE A 182 -2.55 16.44 -4.22
N LEU A 183 -2.91 15.54 -3.31
CA LEU A 183 -3.89 14.49 -3.55
C LEU A 183 -5.24 15.04 -3.11
N ALA A 184 -6.13 15.35 -4.05
CA ALA A 184 -7.43 15.93 -3.74
C ALA A 184 -8.59 15.14 -4.36
N GLY A 185 -9.73 15.17 -3.69
CA GLY A 185 -10.97 14.54 -4.14
C GLY A 185 -12.18 15.27 -3.59
N LEU A 186 -13.30 15.14 -4.30
CA LEU A 186 -14.62 15.54 -3.79
C LEU A 186 -15.20 14.38 -2.97
N TRP A 187 -16.03 14.71 -1.99
CA TRP A 187 -16.85 13.69 -1.33
C TRP A 187 -17.83 13.09 -2.35
N ILE A 188 -17.97 11.76 -2.39
CA ILE A 188 -18.97 11.11 -3.25
C ILE A 188 -20.38 11.57 -2.87
N VAL A 189 -20.61 11.79 -1.57
CA VAL A 189 -21.79 12.44 -1.00
C VAL A 189 -21.29 13.50 -0.02
N PRO A 190 -21.61 14.80 -0.20
CA PRO A 190 -21.22 15.83 0.75
C PRO A 190 -21.75 15.49 2.15
N PRO A 191 -20.87 15.26 3.12
CA PRO A 191 -21.29 14.95 4.48
C PRO A 191 -21.98 16.19 5.07
N CYS A 192 -23.15 15.98 5.67
CA CYS A 192 -23.89 17.03 6.36
C CYS A 192 -23.86 16.79 7.87
N GLY A 193 -24.01 17.85 8.64
CA GLY A 193 -24.01 17.81 10.10
C GLY A 193 -22.61 17.86 10.68
N VAL A 194 -22.47 17.35 11.91
CA VAL A 194 -21.20 17.35 12.64
C VAL A 194 -20.55 16.00 12.50
N PHE A 195 -19.34 15.97 11.95
CA PHE A 195 -18.57 14.74 11.78
C PHE A 195 -17.07 15.01 11.91
N THR A 196 -16.32 13.94 12.16
CA THR A 196 -14.88 13.99 12.33
C THR A 196 -14.22 13.27 11.16
N VAL A 197 -13.38 13.99 10.41
CA VAL A 197 -12.55 13.45 9.35
C VAL A 197 -11.21 13.01 9.94
N THR A 198 -10.81 11.78 9.66
CA THR A 198 -9.48 11.25 9.96
C THR A 198 -8.82 10.75 8.70
N GLY A 199 -7.50 10.59 8.71
CA GLY A 199 -6.83 9.96 7.57
C GLY A 199 -5.42 9.51 7.90
N GLU A 200 -4.92 8.66 7.03
CA GLU A 200 -3.57 8.14 7.07
C GLU A 200 -2.96 8.21 5.67
N LEU A 201 -1.65 8.45 5.61
CA LEU A 201 -0.84 8.47 4.39
C LEU A 201 0.43 7.65 4.64
N SER A 202 0.71 6.68 3.76
CA SER A 202 1.97 5.94 3.74
C SER A 202 2.72 6.22 2.44
N LEU A 203 3.98 6.61 2.56
CA LEU A 203 4.91 6.84 1.45
C LEU A 203 5.94 5.72 1.46
N THR A 204 5.86 4.84 0.47
CA THR A 204 6.76 3.69 0.34
C THR A 204 7.78 3.97 -0.77
N PRO A 205 9.10 3.87 -0.50
CA PRO A 205 10.11 4.12 -1.52
C PRO A 205 10.24 2.90 -2.47
N PRO A 206 10.94 3.04 -3.60
CA PRO A 206 11.08 1.96 -4.58
C PRO A 206 11.80 0.74 -4.00
N GLN A 207 11.50 -0.46 -4.50
CA GLN A 207 12.23 -1.67 -4.08
C GLN A 207 13.74 -1.52 -4.34
N GLY A 208 14.55 -1.88 -3.33
CA GLY A 208 16.00 -1.76 -3.37
C GLY A 208 16.54 -0.37 -3.00
N SER A 209 15.66 0.59 -2.69
CA SER A 209 16.08 1.83 -2.05
C SER A 209 16.43 1.58 -0.58
N SER A 210 17.41 2.32 -0.07
CA SER A 210 17.80 2.32 1.34
C SER A 210 17.00 3.32 2.18
N CYS A 211 16.09 4.08 1.56
CA CYS A 211 15.27 5.04 2.27
C CYS A 211 14.21 4.33 3.13
N PRO A 212 13.92 4.82 4.34
CA PRO A 212 12.78 4.32 5.11
C PRO A 212 11.45 4.80 4.50
N PRO A 213 10.34 4.07 4.75
CA PRO A 213 9.01 4.60 4.47
C PRO A 213 8.65 5.74 5.43
N PHE A 214 7.69 6.58 5.02
CA PHE A 214 7.07 7.58 5.89
C PHE A 214 5.60 7.26 6.10
N ASP A 215 5.17 7.19 7.36
CA ASP A 215 3.78 6.99 7.74
C ASP A 215 3.28 8.21 8.51
N PHE A 216 2.18 8.79 8.04
CA PHE A 216 1.52 9.95 8.63
C PHE A 216 0.13 9.56 9.09
N VAL A 217 -0.18 9.89 10.34
CA VAL A 217 -1.54 9.83 10.90
C VAL A 217 -1.97 11.26 11.15
N PHE A 218 -2.99 11.72 10.43
CA PHE A 218 -3.45 13.10 10.52
C PHE A 218 -4.26 13.33 11.80
N ALA A 219 -4.15 14.54 12.35
CA ALA A 219 -5.01 14.95 13.44
C ALA A 219 -6.48 14.97 12.99
N PRO A 220 -7.44 14.55 13.84
CA PRO A 220 -8.85 14.60 13.48
C PRO A 220 -9.31 16.03 13.17
N ILE A 221 -10.11 16.19 12.12
CA ILE A 221 -10.71 17.46 11.71
C ILE A 221 -12.21 17.38 11.96
N ASP A 222 -12.71 18.15 12.93
CA ASP A 222 -14.15 18.28 13.17
C ASP A 222 -14.75 19.29 12.19
N LEU A 223 -15.71 18.84 11.39
CA LEU A 223 -16.45 19.65 10.44
C LEU A 223 -17.91 19.78 10.91
N ASP A 224 -18.44 20.99 10.79
CA ASP A 224 -19.86 21.30 11.00
C ASP A 224 -20.40 21.83 9.68
N CYS A 225 -20.93 20.92 8.86
CA CYS A 225 -21.46 21.23 7.55
C CYS A 225 -22.97 21.48 7.67
N PRO A 226 -23.44 22.73 7.53
CA PRO A 226 -24.85 23.04 7.71
C PRO A 226 -25.71 22.24 6.72
N CYS A 227 -26.65 21.46 7.27
CA CYS A 227 -27.66 20.74 6.50
C CYS A 227 -28.74 21.71 6.00
N ASP A 228 -28.38 22.77 5.27
CA ASP A 228 -29.37 23.62 4.61
C ASP A 228 -29.72 22.96 3.27
N TYR A 229 -30.51 21.90 3.36
CA TYR A 229 -31.09 21.29 2.17
C TYR A 229 -32.14 22.27 1.63
N ASP A 230 -31.74 23.14 0.70
CA ASP A 230 -32.65 23.66 -0.33
C ASP A 230 -33.07 22.47 -1.21
N SER A 231 -33.77 21.52 -0.58
CA SER A 231 -34.17 20.25 -1.16
C SER A 231 -35.43 20.51 -1.99
N PRO A 232 -35.40 20.21 -3.29
CA PRO A 232 -36.58 20.29 -4.14
C PRO A 232 -37.55 19.10 -3.91
N GLY A 233 -37.33 18.30 -2.86
CA GLY A 233 -38.03 17.06 -2.54
C GLY A 233 -37.62 15.85 -3.40
N THR A 234 -37.98 14.66 -2.94
CA THR A 234 -37.66 13.40 -3.63
C THR A 234 -38.55 13.18 -4.86
N GLY A 235 -37.96 12.56 -5.89
CA GLY A 235 -38.62 12.05 -7.09
C GLY A 235 -38.66 10.53 -7.11
N THR A 236 -39.79 9.98 -7.56
CA THR A 236 -39.94 8.52 -7.76
C THR A 236 -39.18 8.04 -9.00
N PRO A 237 -38.92 6.73 -9.16
CA PRO A 237 -38.37 6.21 -10.42
C PRO A 237 -39.19 6.59 -11.66
N GLY A 238 -40.50 6.77 -11.49
CA GLY A 238 -41.39 7.26 -12.53
C GLY A 238 -41.11 8.71 -12.95
N TYR A 239 -40.80 9.59 -12.01
CA TYR A 239 -40.42 10.97 -12.31
C TYR A 239 -39.12 10.99 -13.11
N TRP A 240 -38.07 10.38 -12.58
CA TRP A 240 -36.72 10.47 -13.16
C TRP A 240 -36.62 9.96 -14.60
N LYS A 241 -37.31 8.87 -14.94
CA LYS A 241 -37.30 8.36 -16.32
C LYS A 241 -38.11 9.20 -17.31
N ASN A 242 -39.07 9.99 -16.83
CA ASN A 242 -39.88 10.89 -17.64
C ASN A 242 -39.29 12.30 -17.74
N HIS A 243 -38.31 12.63 -16.89
CA HIS A 243 -37.68 13.95 -16.79
C HIS A 243 -36.15 13.87 -16.84
N PRO A 244 -35.55 13.34 -17.93
CA PRO A 244 -34.09 13.32 -18.07
C PRO A 244 -33.46 14.73 -18.03
N GLU A 245 -34.20 15.77 -18.44
CA GLU A 245 -33.77 17.16 -18.34
C GLU A 245 -33.58 17.67 -16.90
N ALA A 246 -34.14 16.97 -15.91
CA ALA A 246 -34.04 17.32 -14.50
C ALA A 246 -32.88 16.62 -13.79
N TRP A 247 -32.17 15.70 -14.45
CA TRP A 247 -31.03 15.02 -13.82
C TRP A 247 -29.87 16.01 -13.66
N PRO A 248 -29.14 15.95 -12.53
CA PRO A 248 -27.92 16.73 -12.31
C PRO A 248 -26.88 16.49 -13.41
N VAL A 249 -26.03 17.48 -13.69
CA VAL A 249 -24.95 17.36 -14.69
C VAL A 249 -23.96 16.28 -14.27
N GLU A 250 -23.76 16.15 -12.96
CA GLU A 250 -22.95 15.12 -12.30
C GLU A 250 -23.46 13.71 -12.58
N ALA A 251 -24.75 13.55 -12.93
CA ALA A 251 -25.37 12.29 -13.28
C ALA A 251 -25.32 11.97 -14.79
N GLU A 252 -24.52 12.69 -15.60
CA GLU A 252 -24.30 12.36 -17.01
C GLU A 252 -23.70 10.94 -17.17
N TYR A 253 -22.83 10.55 -16.24
CA TYR A 253 -22.25 9.22 -16.11
C TYR A 253 -22.51 8.70 -14.69
N LEU A 254 -23.55 7.89 -14.52
CA LEU A 254 -23.96 7.38 -13.22
C LEU A 254 -23.49 5.93 -13.03
N GLU A 255 -22.73 5.68 -11.97
CA GLU A 255 -22.36 4.33 -11.58
C GLU A 255 -23.48 3.65 -10.77
N VAL A 256 -23.89 2.47 -11.23
CA VAL A 256 -24.87 1.60 -10.58
C VAL A 256 -24.36 0.18 -10.60
N GLY A 257 -24.06 -0.37 -9.42
CA GLY A 257 -23.56 -1.73 -9.26
C GLY A 257 -22.33 -2.05 -10.09
N CYS A 258 -21.24 -1.29 -9.90
CA CYS A 258 -19.95 -1.45 -10.60
C CYS A 258 -20.00 -1.24 -12.13
N VAL A 259 -21.10 -0.71 -12.67
CA VAL A 259 -21.24 -0.38 -14.10
C VAL A 259 -21.60 1.09 -14.24
N VAL A 260 -20.83 1.80 -15.06
CA VAL A 260 -21.09 3.21 -15.41
C VAL A 260 -22.05 3.27 -16.58
N TYR A 261 -23.20 3.90 -16.36
CA TYR A 261 -24.23 4.13 -17.37
C TYR A 261 -24.21 5.59 -17.81
N THR A 262 -24.38 5.82 -19.12
CA THR A 262 -24.75 7.16 -19.58
C THR A 262 -26.18 7.45 -19.14
N GLN A 263 -26.54 8.73 -18.97
CA GLN A 263 -27.93 9.13 -18.70
C GLN A 263 -28.91 8.46 -19.69
N ALA A 264 -28.59 8.46 -20.97
CA ALA A 264 -29.46 7.89 -22.00
C ALA A 264 -29.67 6.38 -21.83
N ASP A 265 -28.61 5.63 -21.51
CA ASP A 265 -28.68 4.18 -21.28
C ASP A 265 -29.45 3.86 -19.99
N ALA A 266 -29.19 4.61 -18.91
CA ALA A 266 -29.90 4.45 -17.65
C ALA A 266 -31.40 4.72 -17.81
N VAL A 267 -31.77 5.81 -18.48
CA VAL A 267 -33.17 6.14 -18.78
C VAL A 267 -33.80 5.04 -19.64
N ALA A 268 -33.11 4.54 -20.67
CA ALA A 268 -33.63 3.45 -21.50
C ALA A 268 -33.94 2.19 -20.66
N LEU A 269 -33.03 1.79 -19.77
CA LEU A 269 -33.23 0.66 -18.85
C LEU A 269 -34.38 0.90 -17.85
N MET A 270 -34.58 2.14 -17.40
CA MET A 270 -35.73 2.49 -16.55
C MET A 270 -37.09 2.43 -17.28
N TRP A 271 -37.08 2.54 -18.61
CA TRP A 271 -38.26 2.36 -19.46
C TRP A 271 -38.57 0.89 -19.76
N GLU A 272 -37.58 0.01 -19.67
CA GLU A 272 -37.77 -1.41 -19.92
C GLU A 272 -38.74 -2.03 -18.91
N ALA A 273 -39.68 -2.83 -19.41
CA ALA A 273 -40.63 -3.53 -18.57
C ALA A 273 -39.92 -4.70 -17.87
N GLY A 274 -39.54 -4.50 -16.61
CA GLY A 274 -38.81 -5.51 -15.83
C GLY A 274 -39.56 -6.81 -15.54
N GLY A 275 -40.87 -6.91 -15.83
CA GLY A 275 -41.63 -8.14 -15.65
C GLY A 275 -41.44 -8.78 -14.26
N ASN A 276 -40.94 -10.02 -14.24
CA ASN A 276 -40.59 -10.75 -13.01
C ASN A 276 -39.11 -10.61 -12.60
N ASP A 277 -38.32 -9.89 -13.38
CA ASP A 277 -36.91 -9.64 -13.09
C ASP A 277 -36.75 -8.50 -12.09
N LYS A 278 -36.13 -8.83 -10.97
CA LYS A 278 -35.90 -7.95 -9.86
C LYS A 278 -34.65 -7.09 -10.02
N LEU A 279 -33.80 -7.38 -11.00
CA LEU A 279 -32.71 -6.47 -11.37
C LEU A 279 -33.26 -5.11 -11.82
N HIS A 280 -34.28 -5.08 -12.69
CA HIS A 280 -34.96 -3.83 -13.06
C HIS A 280 -35.63 -3.14 -11.87
N THR A 281 -36.18 -3.93 -10.93
CA THR A 281 -36.84 -3.39 -9.74
C THR A 281 -35.83 -2.65 -8.85
N MET A 282 -34.68 -3.29 -8.58
CA MET A 282 -33.58 -2.68 -7.82
C MET A 282 -32.99 -1.48 -8.54
N PHE A 283 -32.63 -1.64 -9.82
CA PHE A 283 -32.01 -0.59 -10.63
C PHE A 283 -32.83 0.70 -10.64
N ASN A 284 -34.15 0.59 -10.86
CA ASN A 284 -35.03 1.74 -10.88
C ASN A 284 -35.05 2.50 -9.55
N ALA A 285 -35.12 1.77 -8.42
CA ALA A 285 -35.14 2.37 -7.09
C ALA A 285 -33.78 2.99 -6.73
N LEU A 286 -32.68 2.32 -7.06
CA LEU A 286 -31.33 2.76 -6.77
C LEU A 286 -30.95 4.01 -7.59
N VAL A 287 -31.25 4.03 -8.89
CA VAL A 287 -31.05 5.21 -9.74
C VAL A 287 -31.82 6.41 -9.19
N ALA A 288 -33.10 6.24 -8.86
CA ALA A 288 -33.90 7.31 -8.30
C ALA A 288 -33.35 7.84 -6.97
N ALA A 289 -32.89 6.96 -6.09
CA ALA A 289 -32.33 7.36 -4.79
C ALA A 289 -31.03 8.15 -4.97
N LYS A 290 -30.11 7.69 -5.82
CA LYS A 290 -28.88 8.42 -6.16
C LYS A 290 -29.18 9.81 -6.72
N LEU A 291 -30.12 9.91 -7.66
CA LEU A 291 -30.51 11.21 -8.23
C LEU A 291 -31.15 12.13 -7.19
N ASN A 292 -31.97 11.59 -6.29
CA ASN A 292 -32.54 12.36 -5.19
C ASN A 292 -31.46 12.94 -4.28
N VAL A 293 -30.44 12.15 -3.93
CA VAL A 293 -29.30 12.64 -3.14
C VAL A 293 -28.51 13.70 -3.90
N LEU A 294 -28.24 13.49 -5.19
CA LEU A 294 -27.48 14.43 -6.02
C LEU A 294 -28.15 15.79 -6.19
N ILE A 295 -29.49 15.88 -6.17
CA ILE A 295 -30.21 17.17 -6.16
C ILE A 295 -30.31 17.81 -4.77
N GLY A 296 -29.61 17.29 -3.76
CA GLY A 296 -29.53 17.87 -2.43
C GLY A 296 -30.66 17.45 -1.48
N ASN A 297 -31.26 16.27 -1.67
CA ASN A 297 -32.12 15.69 -0.62
C ASN A 297 -31.28 15.04 0.49
N ASP A 298 -31.80 15.06 1.71
CA ASP A 298 -31.16 14.45 2.89
C ASP A 298 -30.91 12.94 2.70
N PRO A 299 -29.64 12.47 2.67
CA PRO A 299 -29.30 11.07 2.52
C PRO A 299 -29.16 10.32 3.85
N THR A 300 -29.27 10.98 5.00
CA THR A 300 -28.85 10.43 6.31
C THR A 300 -29.53 9.13 6.70
N CYS A 301 -30.74 8.87 6.19
CA CYS A 301 -31.47 7.63 6.43
C CYS A 301 -31.29 6.56 5.34
N ILE A 302 -30.62 6.86 4.23
CA ILE A 302 -30.58 6.00 3.04
C ILE A 302 -29.17 5.71 2.52
N ALA A 303 -28.13 6.45 2.94
CA ALA A 303 -26.74 6.30 2.48
C ALA A 303 -26.26 4.82 2.50
N ASP A 304 -26.24 4.17 3.67
CA ASP A 304 -25.85 2.76 3.81
C ASP A 304 -26.66 1.80 2.92
N THR A 305 -27.93 2.14 2.67
CA THR A 305 -28.82 1.33 1.84
C THR A 305 -28.49 1.47 0.36
N ILE A 306 -28.12 2.68 -0.09
CA ILE A 306 -27.64 2.92 -1.45
C ILE A 306 -26.38 2.09 -1.68
N ASP A 307 -25.40 2.15 -0.77
CA ASP A 307 -24.15 1.40 -0.91
C ASP A 307 -24.37 -0.12 -0.90
N ALA A 308 -25.21 -0.62 0.01
CA ALA A 308 -25.57 -2.04 0.04
C ALA A 308 -26.31 -2.48 -1.24
N ALA A 309 -27.14 -1.62 -1.82
CA ALA A 309 -27.84 -1.90 -3.06
C ALA A 309 -26.91 -1.85 -4.29
N ASP A 310 -25.92 -0.97 -4.31
CA ASP A 310 -24.85 -0.98 -5.31
C ASP A 310 -24.04 -2.27 -5.24
N VAL A 311 -23.60 -2.68 -4.05
CA VAL A 311 -22.89 -3.96 -3.86
C VAL A 311 -23.76 -5.12 -4.36
N TRP A 312 -25.06 -5.11 -4.05
CA TRP A 312 -25.99 -6.14 -4.53
C TRP A 312 -26.09 -6.14 -6.06
N MET A 313 -26.21 -4.97 -6.70
CA MET A 313 -26.26 -4.82 -8.16
C MET A 313 -24.93 -5.22 -8.82
N CYS A 314 -23.80 -4.98 -8.18
CA CYS A 314 -22.48 -5.40 -8.64
C CYS A 314 -22.35 -6.94 -8.68
N VAL A 315 -22.97 -7.63 -7.73
CA VAL A 315 -22.90 -9.11 -7.63
C VAL A 315 -23.86 -9.80 -8.61
N TYR A 316 -25.07 -9.25 -8.80
CA TYR A 316 -26.14 -9.94 -9.54
C TYR A 316 -26.52 -9.30 -10.88
N GLY A 317 -26.14 -8.04 -11.10
CA GLY A 317 -26.26 -7.36 -12.38
C GLY A 317 -25.07 -7.65 -13.29
N PRO A 318 -24.92 -6.88 -14.39
CA PRO A 318 -25.84 -5.84 -14.87
C PRO A 318 -27.15 -6.41 -15.46
N ILE A 319 -28.14 -5.54 -15.67
CA ILE A 319 -29.40 -5.90 -16.35
C ILE A 319 -29.08 -6.50 -17.72
N GLY A 320 -29.73 -7.62 -18.06
CA GLY A 320 -29.60 -8.30 -19.34
C GLY A 320 -28.58 -9.46 -19.36
N GLU A 321 -27.71 -9.56 -18.34
CA GLU A 321 -26.79 -10.70 -18.20
C GLU A 321 -27.40 -11.87 -17.43
N ALA A 322 -28.28 -11.57 -16.47
CA ALA A 322 -29.00 -12.55 -15.68
C ALA A 322 -30.45 -12.10 -15.46
N ILE A 323 -31.26 -13.00 -14.89
CA ILE A 323 -32.62 -12.69 -14.42
C ILE A 323 -32.68 -13.08 -12.94
N VAL A 324 -33.02 -12.13 -12.08
CA VAL A 324 -33.29 -12.40 -10.67
C VAL A 324 -34.79 -12.46 -10.47
N THR A 325 -35.33 -13.65 -10.19
CA THR A 325 -36.77 -13.80 -9.92
C THR A 325 -37.07 -13.71 -8.44
N ALA A 326 -38.24 -13.16 -8.10
CA ALA A 326 -38.73 -13.18 -6.72
C ALA A 326 -39.19 -14.58 -6.30
N GLY A 327 -39.02 -14.87 -5.01
CA GLY A 327 -39.48 -16.11 -4.39
C GLY A 327 -38.52 -17.29 -4.58
N GLY A 328 -38.52 -18.20 -3.61
CA GLY A 328 -37.60 -19.33 -3.57
C GLY A 328 -36.51 -19.16 -2.51
N LYS A 329 -36.15 -20.25 -1.84
CA LYS A 329 -35.22 -20.22 -0.69
C LYS A 329 -33.82 -19.70 -1.05
N ALA A 330 -33.41 -19.86 -2.29
CA ALA A 330 -32.10 -19.48 -2.82
C ALA A 330 -32.14 -18.24 -3.73
N SER A 331 -33.26 -17.52 -3.81
CA SER A 331 -33.32 -16.31 -4.65
C SER A 331 -32.42 -15.22 -4.07
N PRO A 332 -31.54 -14.60 -4.88
CA PRO A 332 -30.82 -13.38 -4.52
C PRO A 332 -31.72 -12.25 -4.04
N TRP A 333 -32.98 -12.23 -4.47
CA TRP A 333 -33.93 -11.20 -4.08
C TRP A 333 -34.21 -11.17 -2.58
N ARG A 334 -33.91 -12.24 -1.83
CA ARG A 334 -34.14 -12.23 -0.37
C ARG A 334 -33.27 -11.24 0.39
N SER A 335 -32.08 -10.94 -0.12
CA SER A 335 -31.23 -9.86 0.40
C SER A 335 -31.51 -8.53 -0.28
N GLY A 336 -31.96 -8.53 -1.54
CA GLY A 336 -32.29 -7.32 -2.29
C GLY A 336 -33.62 -6.66 -1.90
N GLU A 337 -34.65 -7.45 -1.57
CA GLU A 337 -35.99 -6.98 -1.22
C GLU A 337 -36.01 -5.92 -0.10
N PRO A 338 -35.37 -6.13 1.08
CA PRO A 338 -35.37 -5.11 2.13
C PRO A 338 -34.64 -3.83 1.73
N LEU A 339 -33.58 -3.94 0.89
CA LEU A 339 -32.89 -2.77 0.34
C LEU A 339 -33.82 -1.99 -0.59
N TYR A 340 -34.49 -2.69 -1.50
CA TYR A 340 -35.46 -2.10 -2.42
C TYR A 340 -36.61 -1.42 -1.68
N GLU A 341 -37.22 -2.05 -0.67
CA GLU A 341 -38.33 -1.47 0.09
C GLU A 341 -37.91 -0.16 0.79
N THR A 342 -36.68 -0.11 1.28
CA THR A 342 -36.13 1.10 1.93
C THR A 342 -35.84 2.20 0.91
N LEU A 343 -35.25 1.86 -0.24
CA LEU A 343 -35.05 2.80 -1.36
C LEU A 343 -36.39 3.33 -1.89
N ASP A 344 -37.38 2.47 -2.05
CA ASP A 344 -38.73 2.86 -2.50
C ASP A 344 -39.37 3.81 -1.48
N ALA A 345 -39.29 3.52 -0.18
CA ALA A 345 -39.80 4.42 0.85
C ALA A 345 -39.11 5.80 0.81
N TYR A 346 -37.79 5.85 0.66
CA TYR A 346 -37.05 7.10 0.48
C TYR A 346 -37.51 7.87 -0.75
N ASN A 347 -37.57 7.21 -1.90
CA ASN A 347 -37.94 7.84 -3.18
C ASN A 347 -39.37 8.39 -3.18
N ASN A 348 -40.28 7.79 -2.40
CA ASN A 348 -41.65 8.27 -2.19
C ASN A 348 -41.77 9.33 -1.08
N GLY A 349 -40.65 9.80 -0.51
CA GLY A 349 -40.62 10.85 0.49
C GLY A 349 -41.12 10.42 1.87
N LEU A 350 -41.03 9.13 2.19
CA LEU A 350 -41.54 8.55 3.44
C LEU A 350 -40.48 8.42 4.55
N LEU A 351 -39.24 8.86 4.28
CA LEU A 351 -38.12 8.80 5.22
C LEU A 351 -37.58 10.21 5.53
N CYS A 352 -36.26 10.41 5.47
CA CYS A 352 -35.57 11.64 5.89
C CYS A 352 -35.71 12.81 4.91
N ALA A 353 -36.11 12.57 3.66
CA ALA A 353 -36.41 13.63 2.70
C ALA A 353 -37.90 13.60 2.34
N PRO A 354 -38.60 14.75 2.33
CA PRO A 354 -40.00 14.83 1.90
C PRO A 354 -40.13 14.66 0.39
N SER A 355 -41.31 14.26 -0.08
CA SER A 355 -41.57 14.18 -1.51
C SER A 355 -41.67 15.56 -2.14
N ARG A 356 -41.31 15.67 -3.43
CA ARG A 356 -41.48 16.90 -4.22
C ARG A 356 -42.90 17.46 -4.14
N ASP A 357 -43.92 16.59 -4.25
CA ASP A 357 -45.32 16.98 -4.16
C ASP A 357 -45.69 17.55 -2.76
N ALA A 358 -45.05 17.06 -1.69
CA ALA A 358 -45.29 17.56 -0.34
C ALA A 358 -44.69 18.96 -0.15
N MET A 359 -43.51 19.22 -0.74
CA MET A 359 -42.85 20.52 -0.69
C MET A 359 -43.63 21.60 -1.44
N GLU A 360 -44.17 21.28 -2.62
CA GLU A 360 -44.98 22.22 -3.42
C GLU A 360 -46.34 22.58 -2.78
N ALA A 361 -46.83 21.77 -1.83
CA ALA A 361 -48.09 22.02 -1.14
C ALA A 361 -47.99 22.99 0.04
N GLU A 362 -46.76 23.33 0.48
CA GLU A 362 -46.49 24.23 1.61
C GLU A 362 -46.14 25.67 1.18
N GLU A 363 -45.93 25.92 -0.12
CA GLU A 363 -45.80 27.25 -0.74
C GLU A 363 -47.16 27.87 -1.12
#